data_AF-A0A2E4BC74-F1
#
_entry.id   AF-A0A2E4BC74-F1
#
_cell.length_a   1.000
_cell.length_b   1.000
_cell.length_c   1.000
_cell.angle_alpha   90.00
_cell.angle_beta   90.00
_cell.angle_gamma   90.00
#
_symmetry.space_group_name_H-M   'P 1'
#
loop_
_entity.id
_entity.type
_entity.pdbx_description
1 polymer ?
#
loop_
_entity_poly.entity_id
_entity_poly.type
_entity_poly.pdbx_seq_one_letter_code
_entity_poly.pdbx_strand_id
1 'polypeptide(L)' 'IVMMLPDEIKIETVNEKGKNPIINITSHDKQLVGMVAAKIRSYRKPEPYKGKGVRFVGEEIRRKAGKSA' A
#
# COMPACT_ATOMS: atom_id res chain seq x y z
N ILE A 1 -10.42 -6.38 6.56
CA ILE A 1 -9.41 -6.31 7.64
C ILE A 1 -9.66 -5.01 8.38
N VAL A 2 -9.87 -5.07 9.69
CA VAL A 2 -10.09 -3.88 10.54
C VAL A 2 -8.82 -3.64 11.35
N MET A 3 -8.32 -2.42 11.37
CA MET A 3 -7.14 -2.01 12.13
C MET A 3 -7.51 -0.78 12.95
N MET A 4 -7.25 -0.82 14.26
CA MET A 4 -7.27 0.38 15.09
C MET A 4 -6.03 1.21 14.80
N LEU A 5 -6.24 2.50 14.55
CA LEU A 5 -5.17 3.47 14.39
C LEU A 5 -5.14 4.40 15.61
N PRO A 6 -3.95 4.84 16.03
CA PRO A 6 -3.83 5.92 16.99
C PRO A 6 -4.32 7.24 16.38
N ASP A 7 -4.91 8.08 17.21
CA ASP A 7 -5.60 9.33 16.82
C ASP A 7 -4.68 10.35 16.13
N GLU A 8 -3.37 10.19 16.28
CA GLU A 8 -2.34 11.06 15.72
C GLU A 8 -2.11 10.86 14.21
N ILE A 9 -2.73 9.83 13.62
CA ILE A 9 -2.56 9.49 12.21
C ILE A 9 -3.81 9.87 11.43
N LYS A 10 -3.66 10.82 10.49
CA LYS A 10 -4.70 11.15 9.52
C LYS A 10 -4.56 10.26 8.29
N ILE A 11 -5.65 9.56 7.95
CA ILE A 11 -5.77 8.79 6.71
C ILE A 11 -6.76 9.50 5.79
N GLU A 12 -6.35 9.71 4.55
CA GLU A 12 -7.24 10.11 3.47
C GLU A 12 -7.27 9.01 2.41
N THR A 13 -8.46 8.66 1.96
CA THR A 13 -8.65 7.67 0.89
C THR A 13 -9.22 8.37 -0.34
N VAL A 14 -8.44 8.42 -1.42
CA VAL A 14 -8.90 8.95 -2.70
C VAL A 14 -9.34 7.76 -3.56
N ASN A 15 -10.63 7.70 -3.84
CA ASN A 15 -11.24 6.60 -4.60
C ASN A 15 -11.99 7.19 -5.81
N GLU A 16 -11.26 7.43 -6.89
CA GLU A 16 -11.86 7.85 -8.17
C GLU A 16 -12.36 6.62 -8.93
N LYS A 17 -13.62 6.66 -9.42
CA LYS A 17 -14.22 5.57 -10.19
C LYS A 17 -13.35 5.23 -11.40
N GLY A 18 -12.79 4.01 -11.41
CA GLY A 18 -11.97 3.46 -12.49
C GLY A 18 -10.46 3.51 -12.25
N LYS A 19 -9.98 4.15 -11.17
CA LYS A 19 -8.56 4.16 -10.79
C LYS A 19 -8.30 3.28 -9.57
N ASN A 20 -7.02 2.96 -9.34
CA ASN A 20 -6.62 2.24 -8.14
C ASN A 20 -6.83 3.15 -6.92
N PRO A 21 -7.41 2.64 -5.82
CA PRO A 21 -7.59 3.42 -4.61
C PRO A 21 -6.23 3.85 -4.05
N ILE A 22 -6.09 5.13 -3.74
CA ILE A 22 -4.87 5.72 -3.17
C ILE A 22 -5.15 6.02 -1.70
N ILE A 23 -4.23 5.60 -0.83
CA ILE A 23 -4.29 5.82 0.60
C ILE A 23 -3.16 6.78 0.96
N ASN A 24 -3.51 7.95 1.46
CA ASN A 24 -2.57 8.95 1.95
C ASN A 24 -2.55 8.89 3.46
N ILE A 25 -1.35 8.78 4.04
CA ILE A 25 -1.14 8.72 5.49
C ILE A 25 -0.31 9.95 5.87
N THR A 26 -0.82 10.77 6.79
CA THR A 26 -0.11 11.94 7.31
C THR A 26 -0.10 11.89 8.84
N SER A 27 1.04 12.19 9.45
CA SER A 27 1.21 12.28 10.90
C SER A 27 2.47 13.09 11.22
N HIS A 28 2.64 13.45 12.49
CA HIS A 28 3.80 14.18 12.99
C HIS A 28 5.05 13.29 13.11
N ASP A 29 4.87 12.02 13.49
CA ASP A 29 5.97 11.04 13.63
C ASP A 29 6.19 10.21 12.36
N LYS A 30 7.41 10.29 11.80
CA LYS A 30 7.83 9.53 10.62
C LYS A 30 7.96 8.03 10.90
N GLN A 31 8.33 7.61 12.11
CA GLN A 31 8.47 6.20 12.44
C GLN A 31 7.09 5.51 12.46
N LEU A 32 6.13 6.13 13.14
CA LEU A 32 4.76 5.64 13.21
C LEU A 32 4.11 5.52 11.81
N VAL A 33 4.30 6.51 10.93
CA VAL A 33 3.83 6.46 9.53
C VAL A 33 4.44 5.28 8.78
N GLY A 34 5.76 5.08 8.91
CA GLY A 34 6.45 3.95 8.29
C GLY A 34 5.94 2.59 8.79
N MET A 35 5.73 2.46 10.10
CA MET A 35 5.20 1.23 10.71
C MET A 35 3.78 0.92 10.21
N VAL A 36 2.89 1.92 10.15
CA VAL A 36 1.53 1.75 9.65
C VAL A 36 1.51 1.43 8.16
N ALA A 37 2.31 2.13 7.35
CA ALA A 37 2.43 1.85 5.92
C ALA A 37 2.96 0.42 5.66
N ALA A 38 3.98 -0.02 6.42
CA ALA A 38 4.52 -1.37 6.33
C ALA A 38 3.48 -2.43 6.74
N LYS A 39 2.71 -2.16 7.80
CA LYS A 39 1.61 -3.03 8.24
C LYS A 39 0.52 -3.13 7.17
N ILE A 40 0.13 -2.03 6.54
CA ILE A 40 -0.84 -2.03 5.44
C ILE A 40 -0.32 -2.84 4.24
N ARG A 41 0.96 -2.66 3.88
CA ARG A 41 1.62 -3.44 2.82
C ARG A 41 1.67 -4.94 3.11
N SER A 42 1.80 -5.33 4.37
CA SER A 42 1.91 -6.73 4.79
C SER A 42 0.66 -7.55 4.48
N TYR A 43 -0.53 -6.92 4.49
CA TYR A 43 -1.81 -7.61 4.25
C TYR A 43 -1.94 -8.14 2.82
N ARG A 44 -1.39 -7.44 1.83
CA ARG A 44 -1.38 -7.89 0.44
C ARG A 44 -0.10 -7.44 -0.26
N LYS A 45 0.94 -8.25 -0.12
CA LYS A 45 2.23 -8.02 -0.78
C LYS A 45 2.06 -8.01 -2.31
N PRO A 46 2.78 -7.14 -3.03
CA PRO A 46 2.73 -7.11 -4.48
C PRO A 46 3.26 -8.41 -5.08
N GLU A 47 2.48 -9.01 -5.98
CA GLU A 47 2.85 -10.26 -6.63
C GLU A 47 3.98 -10.07 -7.66
N PRO A 48 4.96 -11.00 -7.76
CA PRO A 48 6.11 -10.86 -8.66
C PRO A 48 5.78 -11.06 -10.15
N TYR A 49 4.57 -11.47 -10.50
CA TYR A 49 4.16 -11.68 -11.90
C TYR A 49 3.31 -10.52 -12.42
N LYS A 50 2.12 -10.32 -11.83
CA LYS A 50 1.15 -9.29 -12.25
C LYS A 50 1.29 -7.97 -11.50
N GLY A 51 2.16 -7.88 -10.48
CA GLY A 51 2.34 -6.68 -9.67
C GLY A 51 1.11 -6.27 -8.86
N LYS A 52 0.11 -7.16 -8.74
CA LYS A 52 -1.13 -6.88 -8.01
C LYS A 52 -0.85 -6.92 -6.50
N GLY A 53 -1.28 -5.90 -5.78
CA GLY A 53 -1.09 -5.79 -4.34
C GLY A 53 -1.03 -4.33 -3.88
N VAL A 54 -0.70 -4.12 -2.61
CA VAL A 54 -0.43 -2.80 -2.04
C VAL A 54 1.01 -2.42 -2.37
N ARG A 55 1.18 -1.28 -3.04
CA ARG A 55 2.47 -0.72 -3.44
C ARG A 55 2.49 0.78 -3.22
N PHE A 56 3.67 1.35 -3.10
CA PHE A 56 3.81 2.80 -3.13
C PHE A 56 3.64 3.34 -4.56
N VAL A 57 3.21 4.59 -4.66
CA VAL A 57 3.12 5.30 -5.94
C VAL A 57 4.54 5.44 -6.50
N GLY A 58 4.79 4.88 -7.68
CA GLY A 58 6.12 4.89 -8.31
C GLY A 58 7.06 3.73 -7.92
N GLU A 59 6.63 2.76 -7.10
CA GLU A 59 7.47 1.60 -6.76
C GLU A 59 7.62 0.65 -7.96
N GLU A 60 8.87 0.42 -8.39
CA GLU A 60 9.20 -0.55 -9.44
C GLU A 60 9.29 -1.96 -8.85
N ILE A 61 8.33 -2.83 -9.20
CA ILE A 61 8.31 -4.22 -8.75
C ILE A 61 9.12 -5.05 -9.73
N ARG A 62 10.13 -5.78 -9.24
CA ARG A 62 10.90 -6.74 -10.05
C ARG A 62 9.97 -7.86 -10.52
N ARG A 63 9.59 -7.82 -11.80
CA ARG A 63 8.71 -8.83 -12.41
C ARG A 63 9.53 -10.07 -12.77
N LYS A 64 9.00 -11.25 -12.47
CA LYS A 64 9.50 -12.52 -13.02
C LYS A 64 8.68 -12.86 -14.26
N ALA A 65 9.36 -13.35 -15.30
CA ALA A 65 8.69 -13.92 -16.46
C ALA A 65 7.83 -15.11 -16.01
N GLY A 66 6.56 -15.12 -16.40
CA GLY A 66 5.70 -16.29 -16.22
C GLY A 66 6.24 -17.44 -17.08
N LYS A 67 6.04 -18.68 -16.63
CA LYS A 67 6.28 -19.86 -17.47
C LYS A 67 5.25 -19.79 -18.61
N SER A 68 5.70 -19.48 -19.82
CA SER A 68 4.86 -19.59 -21.02
C SER A 68 4.44 -21.06 -21.14
N ALA A 69 3.13 -21.31 -21.20
CA ALA A 69 2.55 -22.55 -21.68
C ALA A 69 1.92 -22.25 -23.05
#